data_AF-A0A9P6VDA2-F1
#
_entry.id   AF-A0A9P6VDA2-F1
#
_cell.length_a   1.000
_cell.length_b   1.000
_cell.length_c   1.000
_cell.angle_alpha   90.00
_cell.angle_beta   90.00
_cell.angle_gamma   90.00
#
_symmetry.space_group_name_H-M   'P 1'
#
loop_
_entity.id
_entity.type
_entity.pdbx_description
1 polymer ?
#
loop_
_entity_poly.entity_id
_entity_poly.type
_entity_poly.pdbx_seq_one_letter_code
_entity_poly.pdbx_strand_id
1 'polypeptide(L)'
;MSVKSSIHLYTGNSPNGHKISITLEELGLSYGLTFVDLPKIQHKEPWFLAINPNGRIPALTDTMPDGTPINLFESGSIQQYLVDIYDTEHKISYPKGSKEYYETNNWLFFQNAGVGPMQGQANHFIRYSHAPEPIPYAVDRYVNETRRLYRTVDTHLKASGNDYLVGNKGTIADIALFCWVNIAGFSGVDVTEFPLVQTWQKRMLDRSAVRKGLDVPVKVDLDKLTKEPELFKDYLAKNEAWIRKGMQDDKN
;
A
#
# COMPACT_ATOMS: atom_id res chain seq x y z
N MET A 1 -16.19 18.14 21.36
CA MET A 1 -17.02 18.28 20.14
C MET A 1 -16.40 17.38 19.10
N SER A 2 -17.17 16.46 18.50
CA SER A 2 -16.66 15.60 17.42
C SER A 2 -16.22 16.51 16.27
N VAL A 3 -14.92 16.58 15.97
CA VAL A 3 -14.44 17.21 14.74
C VAL A 3 -15.17 16.51 13.61
N LYS A 4 -15.97 17.25 12.84
CA LYS A 4 -16.64 16.70 11.67
C LYS A 4 -15.54 16.50 10.63
N SER A 5 -15.07 15.27 10.49
CA SER A 5 -13.96 14.90 9.62
C SER A 5 -14.19 15.45 8.20
N SER A 6 -13.22 16.20 7.69
CA SER A 6 -13.19 16.72 6.31
C SER A 6 -12.22 15.91 5.44
N ILE A 7 -11.92 14.67 5.87
CA ILE A 7 -11.01 13.77 5.17
C ILE A 7 -11.53 13.52 3.75
N HIS A 8 -10.65 13.71 2.78
CA HIS A 8 -10.88 13.34 1.39
C HIS A 8 -9.70 12.54 0.86
N LEU A 9 -9.95 11.31 0.41
CA LEU A 9 -8.97 10.40 -0.15
C LEU A 9 -8.93 10.50 -1.68
N TYR A 10 -7.75 10.72 -2.23
CA TYR A 10 -7.48 10.70 -3.67
C TYR A 10 -6.63 9.47 -3.97
N THR A 11 -7.21 8.48 -4.64
CA THR A 11 -6.57 7.16 -4.77
C THR A 11 -6.93 6.42 -6.06
N GLY A 12 -6.23 5.33 -6.33
CA GLY A 12 -6.51 4.37 -7.39
C GLY A 12 -6.33 2.94 -6.87
N ASN A 13 -6.72 1.95 -7.68
CA ASN A 13 -6.59 0.53 -7.33
C ASN A 13 -5.11 0.10 -7.30
N SER A 14 -4.48 0.21 -6.13
CA SER A 14 -3.08 -0.12 -5.92
C SER A 14 -2.82 -0.51 -4.46
N PRO A 15 -1.73 -1.25 -4.17
CA PRO A 15 -1.32 -1.54 -2.81
C PRO A 15 -1.19 -0.29 -1.94
N ASN A 16 -0.58 0.78 -2.46
CA ASN A 16 -0.38 2.02 -1.69
C ASN A 16 -1.70 2.73 -1.40
N GLY A 17 -2.66 2.69 -2.33
CA GLY A 17 -4.00 3.21 -2.13
C GLY A 17 -4.75 2.44 -1.05
N HIS A 18 -4.68 1.11 -1.08
CA HIS A 18 -5.37 0.25 -0.10
C HIS A 18 -4.86 0.43 1.32
N LYS A 19 -3.60 0.83 1.53
CA LYS A 19 -3.10 1.16 2.87
C LYS A 19 -3.98 2.20 3.56
N ILE A 20 -4.42 3.21 2.81
CA ILE A 20 -5.16 4.34 3.35
C ILE A 20 -6.63 4.01 3.53
N SER A 21 -7.27 3.38 2.54
CA SER A 21 -8.67 2.94 2.70
C SER A 21 -8.84 1.96 3.85
N ILE A 22 -7.93 0.99 4.01
CA ILE A 22 -7.96 0.07 5.15
C ILE A 22 -7.76 0.82 6.46
N THR A 23 -6.83 1.77 6.53
CA THR A 23 -6.60 2.56 7.76
C THR A 23 -7.84 3.38 8.13
N LEU A 24 -8.51 4.00 7.16
CA LEU A 24 -9.75 4.76 7.38
C LEU A 24 -10.89 3.84 7.89
N GLU A 25 -11.03 2.64 7.31
CA GLU A 25 -12.02 1.64 7.72
C GLU A 25 -11.73 1.08 9.12
N GLU A 26 -10.47 0.84 9.47
CA GLU A 26 -10.04 0.37 10.80
C GLU A 26 -10.37 1.41 11.89
N LEU A 27 -10.25 2.69 11.55
CA LEU A 27 -10.58 3.80 12.45
C LEU A 27 -12.08 4.17 12.42
N GLY A 28 -12.87 3.60 11.51
CA GLY A 28 -14.29 3.93 11.35
C GLY A 28 -14.53 5.37 10.89
N LEU A 29 -13.59 5.96 10.15
CA LEU A 29 -13.66 7.35 9.72
C LEU A 29 -14.49 7.48 8.44
N SER A 30 -15.38 8.49 8.41
CA SER A 30 -16.06 8.89 7.17
C SER A 30 -15.13 9.77 6.32
N TYR A 31 -15.11 9.55 5.01
CA TYR A 31 -14.26 10.30 4.10
C TYR A 31 -14.92 10.50 2.72
N GLY A 32 -14.60 11.62 2.07
CA GLY A 32 -14.84 11.81 0.64
C GLY A 32 -13.82 11.03 -0.19
N LEU A 33 -14.20 10.62 -1.40
CA LEU A 33 -13.35 9.81 -2.28
C LEU A 33 -13.29 10.40 -3.69
N THR A 34 -12.08 10.57 -4.21
CA THR A 34 -11.82 10.82 -5.63
C THR A 34 -11.01 9.66 -6.20
N PHE A 35 -11.57 8.98 -7.19
CA PHE A 35 -10.82 8.04 -8.02
C PHE A 35 -9.93 8.82 -8.98
N VAL A 36 -8.62 8.58 -8.90
CA VAL A 36 -7.61 9.16 -9.79
C VAL A 36 -7.29 8.16 -10.89
N ASP A 37 -7.75 8.46 -12.11
CA ASP A 37 -7.58 7.63 -13.29
C ASP A 37 -6.13 7.70 -13.81
N LEU A 38 -5.32 6.72 -13.38
CA LEU A 38 -3.90 6.61 -13.78
C LEU A 38 -3.72 6.43 -15.29
N PRO A 39 -4.53 5.60 -15.99
CA PRO A 39 -4.51 5.54 -17.45
C PRO A 39 -4.70 6.88 -18.16
N LYS A 40 -5.54 7.77 -17.59
CA LYS A 40 -5.72 9.14 -18.10
C LYS A 40 -4.66 10.13 -17.61
N ILE A 41 -3.68 9.70 -16.83
CA ILE A 41 -2.58 10.52 -16.29
C ILE A 41 -3.11 11.64 -15.34
N GLN A 42 -4.27 11.43 -14.69
CA GLN A 42 -4.86 12.43 -13.79
C GLN A 42 -3.97 12.80 -12.60
N HIS A 43 -3.10 11.90 -12.18
CA HIS A 43 -2.10 12.12 -11.12
C HIS A 43 -1.02 13.16 -11.47
N LYS A 44 -0.98 13.63 -12.72
CA LYS A 44 -0.08 14.71 -13.16
C LYS A 44 -0.84 15.99 -13.54
N GLU A 45 -2.17 16.01 -13.39
CA GLU A 45 -2.95 17.22 -13.68
C GLU A 45 -2.69 18.31 -12.61
N PRO A 46 -2.77 19.61 -12.97
CA PRO A 46 -2.42 20.70 -12.06
C PRO A 46 -3.17 20.67 -10.72
N TRP A 47 -4.45 20.25 -10.71
CA TRP A 47 -5.24 20.16 -9.49
C TRP A 47 -4.73 19.07 -8.54
N PHE A 48 -4.24 17.95 -9.07
CA PHE A 48 -3.69 16.87 -8.26
C PHE A 48 -2.29 17.24 -7.76
N LEU A 49 -1.48 17.86 -8.61
CA LEU A 49 -0.14 18.34 -8.24
C LEU A 49 -0.17 19.42 -7.16
N ALA A 50 -1.24 20.22 -7.08
CA ALA A 50 -1.47 21.16 -5.98
C ALA A 50 -1.69 20.47 -4.62
N ILE A 51 -2.13 19.20 -4.62
CA ILE A 51 -2.31 18.38 -3.41
C ILE A 51 -1.04 17.57 -3.14
N ASN A 52 -0.53 16.88 -4.16
CA ASN A 52 0.68 16.08 -4.08
C ASN A 52 1.66 16.46 -5.20
N PRO A 53 2.76 17.19 -4.88
CA PRO A 53 3.73 17.62 -5.88
C PRO A 53 4.53 16.45 -6.51
N ASN A 54 4.60 15.28 -5.85
CA ASN A 54 5.20 14.07 -6.43
C ASN A 54 4.33 13.50 -7.57
N GLY A 55 3.05 13.89 -7.65
CA GLY A 55 2.13 13.40 -8.65
C GLY A 55 1.96 11.89 -8.59
N ARG A 56 1.76 11.32 -7.40
CA ARG A 56 1.48 9.89 -7.21
C ARG A 56 0.32 9.68 -6.24
N ILE A 57 -0.44 8.60 -6.41
CA ILE A 57 -1.43 8.19 -5.40
C ILE A 57 -0.78 7.31 -4.33
N PRO A 58 -1.36 7.25 -3.11
CA PRO A 58 -2.48 8.05 -2.62
C PRO A 58 -2.07 9.48 -2.22
N ALA A 59 -3.08 10.36 -2.16
CA ALA A 59 -3.01 11.65 -1.47
C ALA A 59 -4.26 11.83 -0.59
N LEU A 60 -4.18 12.67 0.44
CA LEU A 60 -5.27 12.93 1.36
C LEU A 60 -5.31 14.41 1.72
N THR A 61 -6.51 14.99 1.79
CA THR A 61 -6.71 16.33 2.35
C THR A 61 -7.58 16.25 3.59
N ASP A 62 -7.34 17.12 4.56
CA ASP A 62 -8.10 17.19 5.80
C ASP A 62 -8.07 18.60 6.40
N THR A 63 -8.79 18.79 7.49
CA THR A 63 -8.71 19.99 8.35
C THR A 63 -8.20 19.57 9.72
N MET A 64 -7.06 20.12 10.12
CA MET A 64 -6.46 19.86 11.42
C MET A 64 -7.37 20.34 12.57
N PRO A 65 -7.15 19.85 13.81
CA PRO A 65 -7.97 20.25 14.97
C PRO A 65 -8.05 21.77 15.24
N ASP A 66 -7.06 22.53 14.81
CA ASP A 66 -7.02 24.00 14.91
C ASP A 66 -7.75 24.73 13.76
N GLY A 67 -8.35 23.98 12.83
CA GLY A 67 -9.07 24.50 11.67
C GLY A 67 -8.20 24.73 10.43
N THR A 68 -6.89 24.44 10.48
CA THR A 68 -6.01 24.64 9.34
C THR A 68 -6.14 23.52 8.29
N PRO A 69 -6.22 23.83 6.99
CA PRO A 69 -6.23 22.81 5.96
C PRO A 69 -4.85 22.16 5.81
N ILE A 70 -4.82 20.86 5.53
CA ILE A 70 -3.59 20.11 5.28
C ILE A 70 -3.73 19.21 4.05
N ASN A 71 -2.66 19.17 3.24
CA ASN A 71 -2.50 18.24 2.13
C ASN A 71 -1.41 17.23 2.49
N LEU A 72 -1.67 15.94 2.30
CA LEU A 72 -0.80 14.84 2.69
C LEU A 72 -0.53 13.93 1.50
N PHE A 73 0.73 13.54 1.36
CA PHE A 73 1.20 12.52 0.44
C PHE A 73 2.21 11.61 1.14
N GLU A 74 2.62 10.54 0.47
CA GLU A 74 3.33 9.38 1.03
C GLU A 74 2.46 8.54 1.96
N SER A 75 2.21 7.28 1.57
CA SER A 75 1.23 6.43 2.27
C SER A 75 1.55 6.19 3.74
N GLY A 76 2.83 6.01 4.11
CA GLY A 76 3.23 5.88 5.52
C GLY A 76 3.03 7.17 6.33
N SER A 77 3.26 8.33 5.71
CA SER A 77 3.03 9.64 6.34
C SER A 77 1.54 9.88 6.59
N ILE A 78 0.69 9.57 5.60
CA ILE A 78 -0.76 9.64 5.73
C ILE A 78 -1.25 8.72 6.85
N GLN A 79 -0.76 7.48 6.93
CA GLN A 79 -1.13 6.56 8.01
C GLN A 79 -0.71 7.08 9.39
N GLN A 80 0.50 7.64 9.51
CA GLN A 80 0.97 8.24 10.77
C GLN A 80 0.08 9.43 11.18
N TYR A 81 -0.25 10.31 10.24
CA TYR A 81 -1.18 11.41 10.48
C TYR A 81 -2.53 10.92 10.99
N LEU A 82 -3.13 9.92 10.32
CA LEU A 82 -4.43 9.39 10.67
C LEU A 82 -4.43 8.83 12.10
N VAL A 83 -3.41 8.08 12.50
CA VAL A 83 -3.36 7.55 13.88
C VAL A 83 -3.03 8.61 14.92
N ASP A 84 -2.17 9.58 14.60
CA ASP A 84 -1.80 10.66 15.52
C ASP A 84 -3.02 11.55 15.84
N ILE A 85 -3.91 11.78 14.87
CA ILE A 85 -5.07 12.67 15.04
C ILE A 85 -6.33 11.91 15.48
N TYR A 86 -6.57 10.72 14.96
CA TYR A 86 -7.87 10.04 15.09
C TYR A 86 -7.85 8.74 15.90
N ASP A 87 -6.69 8.11 16.12
CA ASP A 87 -6.61 6.84 16.88
C ASP A 87 -6.35 7.07 18.37
N THR A 88 -7.21 7.85 19.03
CA THR A 88 -7.06 8.24 20.45
C THR A 88 -7.11 7.06 21.43
N GLU A 89 -7.72 5.95 21.01
CA GLU A 89 -7.80 4.69 21.77
C GLU A 89 -6.67 3.71 21.41
N HIS A 90 -5.79 4.06 20.48
CA HIS A 90 -4.69 3.21 20.02
C HIS A 90 -5.16 1.83 19.50
N LYS A 91 -6.21 1.80 18.67
CA LYS A 91 -6.76 0.57 18.06
C LYS A 91 -5.78 -0.06 17.07
N ILE A 92 -5.06 0.76 16.30
CA ILE A 92 -4.09 0.33 15.28
C ILE A 92 -2.75 1.07 15.39
N SER A 93 -2.47 1.63 16.56
CA SER A 93 -1.23 2.35 16.89
C SER A 93 -0.81 2.08 18.33
N TYR A 94 0.32 2.64 18.75
CA TYR A 94 0.77 2.65 20.14
C TYR A 94 1.02 4.10 20.58
N PRO A 95 0.98 4.40 21.91
CA PRO A 95 1.23 5.74 22.41
C PRO A 95 2.56 6.31 21.90
N LYS A 96 2.53 7.54 21.40
CA LYS A 96 3.71 8.23 20.86
C LYS A 96 4.83 8.28 21.91
N GLY A 97 6.03 7.88 21.52
CA GLY A 97 7.20 7.83 22.41
C GLY A 97 7.34 6.52 23.21
N SER A 98 6.37 5.60 23.16
CA SER A 98 6.54 4.24 23.68
C SER A 98 7.55 3.43 22.85
N LYS A 99 8.05 2.33 23.42
CA LYS A 99 8.92 1.40 22.71
C LYS A 99 8.22 0.84 21.46
N GLU A 100 6.97 0.41 21.61
CA GLU A 100 6.17 -0.20 20.57
C GLU A 100 5.84 0.78 19.43
N TYR A 101 5.72 2.08 19.74
CA TYR A 101 5.61 3.13 18.72
C TYR A 101 6.84 3.17 17.82
N TYR A 102 8.04 3.17 18.40
CA TYR A 102 9.28 3.18 17.61
C TYR A 102 9.48 1.86 16.83
N GLU A 103 9.14 0.72 17.43
CA GLU A 103 9.17 -0.57 16.73
C GLU A 103 8.18 -0.62 15.57
N THR A 104 6.97 -0.07 15.74
CA THR A 104 5.97 0.06 14.67
C THR A 104 6.52 0.89 13.53
N ASN A 105 7.20 2.01 13.84
CA ASN A 105 7.81 2.85 12.84
C ASN A 105 8.95 2.15 12.10
N ASN A 106 9.78 1.34 12.77
CA ASN A 106 10.80 0.55 12.09
C ASN A 106 10.18 -0.32 10.99
N TRP A 107 9.07 -0.99 11.27
CA TRP A 107 8.37 -1.83 10.29
C TRP A 107 7.63 -1.02 9.22
N LEU A 108 7.05 0.13 9.57
CA LEU A 108 6.41 1.03 8.62
C LEU A 108 7.44 1.57 7.61
N PHE A 109 8.62 1.98 8.06
CA PHE A 109 9.70 2.42 7.18
C PHE A 109 10.35 1.26 6.43
N PHE A 110 10.50 0.08 7.03
CA PHE A 110 10.92 -1.15 6.33
C PHE A 110 9.99 -1.46 5.14
N GLN A 111 8.69 -1.31 5.34
CA GLN A 111 7.71 -1.48 4.28
C GLN A 111 7.86 -0.41 3.19
N ASN A 112 7.87 0.88 3.56
CA ASN A 112 7.86 1.98 2.60
C ASN A 112 9.21 2.16 1.85
N ALA A 113 10.33 1.82 2.48
CA ALA A 113 11.68 1.94 1.90
C ALA A 113 12.23 0.62 1.34
N GLY A 114 11.70 -0.52 1.77
CA GLY A 114 12.13 -1.86 1.35
C GLY A 114 11.08 -2.56 0.50
N VAL A 115 10.05 -3.11 1.15
CA VAL A 115 9.09 -4.02 0.50
C VAL A 115 8.39 -3.36 -0.68
N GLY A 116 7.78 -2.18 -0.49
CA GLY A 116 7.04 -1.49 -1.55
C GLY A 116 7.89 -1.20 -2.79
N PRO A 117 9.03 -0.50 -2.64
CA PRO A 117 9.91 -0.21 -3.76
C PRO A 117 10.44 -1.48 -4.46
N MET A 118 10.94 -2.47 -3.72
CA MET A 118 11.56 -3.66 -4.32
C MET A 118 10.54 -4.56 -5.03
N GLN A 119 9.38 -4.76 -4.41
CA GLN A 119 8.29 -5.52 -5.03
C GLN A 119 7.67 -4.75 -6.21
N GLY A 120 7.62 -3.42 -6.15
CA GLY A 120 7.22 -2.58 -7.28
C GLY A 120 8.13 -2.76 -8.50
N GLN A 121 9.44 -2.87 -8.28
CA GLN A 121 10.38 -3.20 -9.37
C GLN A 121 10.17 -4.62 -9.90
N ALA A 122 9.97 -5.61 -9.02
CA ALA A 122 9.64 -6.98 -9.45
C ALA A 122 8.38 -7.01 -10.33
N ASN A 123 7.31 -6.32 -9.91
CA ASN A 123 6.10 -6.16 -10.69
C ASN A 123 6.38 -5.55 -12.07
N HIS A 124 7.18 -4.48 -12.13
CA HIS A 124 7.55 -3.84 -13.39
C HIS A 124 8.28 -4.81 -14.32
N PHE A 125 9.36 -5.44 -13.88
CA PHE A 125 10.17 -6.30 -14.75
C PHE A 125 9.44 -7.59 -15.20
N ILE A 126 8.49 -8.08 -14.41
CA ILE A 126 7.70 -9.29 -14.74
C ILE A 126 6.50 -8.97 -15.63
N ARG A 127 5.82 -7.84 -15.40
CA ARG A 127 4.47 -7.60 -15.93
C ARG A 127 4.38 -6.44 -16.90
N TYR A 128 5.29 -5.48 -16.81
CA TYR A 128 5.19 -4.20 -17.52
C TYR A 128 6.49 -3.81 -18.25
N SER A 129 7.50 -4.69 -18.27
CA SER A 129 8.76 -4.39 -18.95
C SER A 129 8.57 -4.35 -20.45
N HIS A 130 9.14 -3.32 -21.08
CA HIS A 130 9.12 -3.13 -22.53
C HIS A 130 10.48 -3.41 -23.18
N ALA A 131 11.37 -4.09 -22.46
CA ALA A 131 12.60 -4.53 -23.06
C ALA A 131 12.27 -5.46 -24.26
N PRO A 132 12.95 -5.33 -25.41
CA PRO A 132 12.68 -6.17 -26.58
C PRO A 132 12.76 -7.67 -26.27
N GLU A 133 13.61 -8.02 -25.30
CA GLU A 133 13.74 -9.34 -24.72
C GLU A 133 13.62 -9.22 -23.19
N PRO A 134 13.16 -10.27 -22.48
CA PRO A 134 13.22 -10.30 -21.03
C PRO A 134 14.61 -9.94 -20.51
N ILE A 135 14.67 -9.32 -19.32
CA ILE A 135 15.93 -9.01 -18.62
C ILE A 135 16.05 -9.93 -17.40
N PRO A 136 16.54 -11.19 -17.54
CA PRO A 136 16.58 -12.16 -16.46
C PRO A 136 17.24 -11.63 -15.19
N TYR A 137 18.39 -10.95 -15.33
CA TYR A 137 19.09 -10.38 -14.18
C TYR A 137 18.23 -9.40 -13.36
N ALA A 138 17.43 -8.55 -14.02
CA ALA A 138 16.58 -7.60 -13.33
C ALA A 138 15.42 -8.31 -12.63
N VAL A 139 14.77 -9.26 -13.30
CA VAL A 139 13.73 -10.11 -12.71
C VAL A 139 14.27 -10.82 -11.48
N ASP A 140 15.36 -11.57 -11.63
CA ASP A 140 15.98 -12.34 -10.55
C ASP A 140 16.38 -11.45 -9.37
N ARG A 141 16.98 -10.28 -9.65
CA ARG A 141 17.39 -9.34 -8.61
C ARG A 141 16.20 -8.89 -7.74
N TYR A 142 15.13 -8.40 -8.36
CA TYR A 142 14.02 -7.80 -7.61
C TYR A 142 13.06 -8.84 -7.01
N VAL A 143 12.90 -9.99 -7.66
CA VAL A 143 12.18 -11.15 -7.09
C VAL A 143 12.92 -11.67 -5.86
N ASN A 144 14.23 -11.91 -5.96
CA ASN A 144 15.02 -12.41 -4.83
C ASN A 144 15.10 -11.40 -3.68
N GLU A 145 15.16 -10.10 -3.96
CA GLU A 145 15.13 -9.10 -2.89
C GLU A 145 13.76 -9.06 -2.19
N THR A 146 12.65 -9.17 -2.94
CA THR A 146 11.31 -9.28 -2.35
C THR A 146 11.20 -10.53 -1.47
N ARG A 147 11.69 -11.68 -1.94
CA ARG A 147 11.78 -12.93 -1.16
C ARG A 147 12.61 -12.75 0.12
N ARG A 148 13.75 -12.05 0.05
CA ARG A 148 14.60 -11.77 1.23
C ARG A 148 13.86 -10.91 2.26
N LEU A 149 13.11 -9.92 1.82
CA LEU A 149 12.32 -9.06 2.69
C LEU A 149 11.19 -9.84 3.37
N TYR A 150 10.50 -10.73 2.66
CA TYR A 150 9.48 -11.60 3.25
C TYR A 150 10.09 -12.59 4.24
N ARG A 151 11.28 -13.14 3.93
CA ARG A 151 12.04 -13.98 4.89
C ARG A 151 12.38 -13.23 6.17
N THR A 152 12.68 -11.93 6.06
CA THR A 152 12.97 -11.08 7.22
C THR A 152 11.73 -10.97 8.12
N VAL A 153 10.56 -10.77 7.54
CA VAL A 153 9.28 -10.74 8.28
C VAL A 153 8.96 -12.10 8.89
N ASP A 154 9.08 -13.19 8.13
CA ASP A 154 8.81 -14.55 8.62
C ASP A 154 9.71 -14.91 9.81
N THR A 155 11.00 -14.60 9.70
CA THR A 155 11.98 -14.82 10.77
C THR A 155 11.65 -13.97 12.01
N HIS A 156 11.23 -12.72 11.81
CA HIS A 156 10.82 -11.84 12.92
C HIS A 156 9.57 -12.35 13.64
N LEU A 157 8.52 -12.74 12.90
CA LEU A 157 7.31 -13.31 13.50
C LEU A 157 7.65 -14.58 14.30
N LYS A 158 8.58 -15.41 13.79
CA LYS A 158 9.07 -16.59 14.51
C LYS A 158 9.79 -16.23 15.81
N ALA A 159 10.73 -15.29 15.73
CA ALA A 159 11.59 -14.93 16.86
C ALA A 159 10.84 -14.19 17.95
N SER A 160 9.89 -13.33 17.58
CA SER A 160 9.07 -12.58 18.52
C SER A 160 7.94 -13.42 19.14
N GLY A 161 7.45 -14.44 18.42
CA GLY A 161 6.27 -15.20 18.83
C GLY A 161 4.97 -14.40 18.76
N ASN A 162 5.00 -13.23 18.12
CA ASN A 162 3.86 -12.33 18.02
C ASN A 162 2.92 -12.75 16.88
N ASP A 163 1.63 -12.44 17.05
CA ASP A 163 0.62 -12.58 15.99
C ASP A 163 0.71 -11.48 14.91
N TYR A 164 1.35 -10.36 15.25
CA TYR A 164 1.52 -9.18 14.40
C TYR A 164 2.97 -8.70 14.42
N LEU A 165 3.32 -7.70 13.60
CA LEU A 165 4.70 -7.20 13.54
C LEU A 165 5.18 -6.66 14.90
N VAL A 166 4.31 -6.03 15.69
CA VAL A 166 4.65 -5.48 17.00
C VAL A 166 3.56 -5.80 18.02
N GLY A 167 3.92 -6.59 19.04
CA GLY A 167 3.02 -6.99 20.11
C GLY A 167 1.87 -7.87 19.62
N ASN A 168 0.68 -7.67 20.21
CA ASN A 168 -0.47 -8.56 20.03
C ASN A 168 -1.64 -7.91 19.26
N LYS A 169 -1.42 -6.78 18.58
CA LYS A 169 -2.44 -6.13 17.74
C LYS A 169 -1.87 -5.67 16.40
N GLY A 170 -2.72 -5.69 15.37
CA GLY A 170 -2.37 -5.16 14.05
C GLY A 170 -2.25 -3.64 14.09
N THR A 171 -1.19 -3.12 13.49
CA THR A 171 -0.90 -1.69 13.43
C THR A 171 -0.90 -1.16 11.99
N ILE A 172 -0.69 0.15 11.82
CA ILE A 172 -0.45 0.73 10.50
C ILE A 172 0.73 0.07 9.75
N ALA A 173 1.73 -0.47 10.45
CA ALA A 173 2.82 -1.21 9.83
C ALA A 173 2.34 -2.54 9.23
N ASP A 174 1.46 -3.27 9.94
CA ASP A 174 0.84 -4.50 9.43
C ASP A 174 -0.04 -4.20 8.22
N ILE A 175 -0.87 -3.15 8.27
CA ILE A 175 -1.72 -2.71 7.16
C ILE A 175 -0.85 -2.37 5.94
N ALA A 176 0.22 -1.60 6.15
CA ALA A 176 1.13 -1.18 5.09
C ALA A 176 1.77 -2.38 4.38
N LEU A 177 2.25 -3.35 5.16
CA LEU A 177 2.90 -4.56 4.64
C LEU A 177 1.88 -5.46 3.96
N PHE A 178 0.71 -5.62 4.56
CA PHE A 178 -0.34 -6.51 4.10
C PHE A 178 -0.76 -6.18 2.68
N CYS A 179 -0.93 -4.89 2.36
CA CYS A 179 -1.36 -4.47 1.03
C CYS A 179 -0.41 -4.93 -0.09
N TRP A 180 0.87 -5.12 0.22
CA TRP A 180 1.88 -5.61 -0.72
C TRP A 180 2.01 -7.14 -0.70
N VAL A 181 1.96 -7.76 0.47
CA VAL A 181 1.92 -9.24 0.60
C VAL A 181 0.68 -9.82 -0.08
N ASN A 182 -0.46 -9.12 -0.03
CA ASN A 182 -1.70 -9.53 -0.67
C ASN A 182 -1.59 -9.67 -2.19
N ILE A 183 -0.58 -9.06 -2.81
CA ILE A 183 -0.30 -9.18 -4.25
C ILE A 183 1.06 -9.85 -4.53
N ALA A 184 1.60 -10.63 -3.59
CA ALA A 184 2.92 -11.29 -3.73
C ALA A 184 3.07 -12.09 -5.03
N GLY A 185 2.03 -12.83 -5.44
CA GLY A 185 2.05 -13.61 -6.68
C GLY A 185 2.20 -12.73 -7.94
N PHE A 186 1.78 -11.46 -7.88
CA PHE A 186 1.96 -10.52 -8.98
C PHE A 186 3.45 -10.22 -9.24
N SER A 187 4.26 -10.23 -8.17
CA SER A 187 5.72 -10.12 -8.21
C SER A 187 6.47 -11.44 -8.42
N GLY A 188 5.76 -12.55 -8.69
CA GLY A 188 6.41 -13.87 -8.87
C GLY A 188 6.93 -14.49 -7.58
N VAL A 189 6.51 -14.01 -6.42
CA VAL A 189 6.86 -14.57 -5.11
C VAL A 189 5.70 -15.42 -4.60
N ASP A 190 5.98 -16.68 -4.27
CA ASP A 190 5.01 -17.54 -3.59
C ASP A 190 5.08 -17.29 -2.07
N VAL A 191 3.95 -16.86 -1.49
CA VAL A 191 3.84 -16.61 -0.06
C VAL A 191 3.89 -17.91 0.77
N THR A 192 3.63 -19.07 0.17
CA THR A 192 3.66 -20.37 0.87
C THR A 192 5.05 -20.75 1.37
N GLU A 193 6.10 -20.10 0.82
CA GLU A 193 7.49 -20.24 1.26
C GLU A 193 7.76 -19.60 2.64
N PHE A 194 6.81 -18.80 3.13
CA PHE A 194 6.91 -18.03 4.37
C PHE A 194 5.70 -18.35 5.26
N PRO A 195 5.70 -19.48 6.00
CA PRO A 195 4.52 -19.99 6.69
C PRO A 195 3.90 -19.02 7.72
N LEU A 196 4.73 -18.24 8.41
CA LEU A 196 4.25 -17.26 9.38
C LEU A 196 3.73 -16.00 8.70
N VAL A 197 4.33 -15.59 7.59
CA VAL A 197 3.76 -14.52 6.74
C VAL A 197 2.42 -14.97 6.17
N GLN A 198 2.27 -16.21 5.70
CA GLN A 198 0.99 -16.73 5.20
C GLN A 198 -0.07 -16.75 6.31
N THR A 199 0.29 -17.21 7.51
CA THR A 199 -0.61 -17.23 8.67
C THR A 199 -1.04 -15.81 9.07
N TRP A 200 -0.08 -14.88 9.13
CA TRP A 200 -0.33 -13.46 9.39
C TRP A 200 -1.19 -12.80 8.30
N GLN A 201 -0.96 -13.12 7.03
CA GLN A 201 -1.75 -12.61 5.91
C GLN A 201 -3.21 -13.02 6.02
N LYS A 202 -3.48 -14.30 6.37
CA LYS A 202 -4.84 -14.79 6.61
C LYS A 202 -5.50 -14.05 7.77
N ARG A 203 -4.78 -13.87 8.89
CA ARG A 203 -5.25 -13.08 10.03
C ARG A 203 -5.60 -11.65 9.65
N MET A 204 -4.84 -11.01 8.77
CA MET A 204 -5.16 -9.68 8.24
C MET A 204 -6.41 -9.70 7.35
N LEU A 205 -6.54 -10.67 6.44
CA LEU A 205 -7.74 -10.85 5.58
C LEU A 205 -9.03 -11.14 6.36
N ASP A 206 -8.92 -11.73 7.55
CA ASP A 206 -10.07 -12.00 8.41
C ASP A 206 -10.68 -10.73 9.04
N ARG A 207 -9.93 -9.63 9.06
CA ARG A 207 -10.40 -8.34 9.58
C ARG A 207 -11.42 -7.72 8.64
N SER A 208 -12.57 -7.30 9.16
CA SER A 208 -13.65 -6.73 8.36
C SER A 208 -13.26 -5.42 7.67
N ALA A 209 -12.51 -4.55 8.35
CA ALA A 209 -12.04 -3.28 7.81
C ALA A 209 -11.04 -3.48 6.66
N VAL A 210 -10.16 -4.48 6.75
CA VAL A 210 -9.26 -4.88 5.65
C VAL A 210 -10.05 -5.24 4.40
N ARG A 211 -11.07 -6.10 4.52
CA ARG A 211 -11.91 -6.48 3.37
C ARG A 211 -12.65 -5.29 2.75
N LYS A 212 -13.20 -4.40 3.57
CA LYS A 212 -13.85 -3.18 3.08
C LYS A 212 -12.87 -2.26 2.36
N GLY A 213 -11.69 -2.03 2.95
CA GLY A 213 -10.67 -1.16 2.36
C GLY A 213 -10.11 -1.69 1.04
N LEU A 214 -10.04 -3.03 0.85
CA LEU A 214 -9.66 -3.66 -0.42
C LEU A 214 -10.69 -3.46 -1.55
N ASP A 215 -11.94 -3.17 -1.22
CA ASP A 215 -13.00 -2.90 -2.20
C ASP A 215 -13.01 -1.40 -2.64
N VAL A 216 -12.10 -0.57 -2.11
CA VAL A 216 -11.97 0.87 -2.39
C VAL A 216 -10.72 1.16 -3.25
N PRO A 217 -10.78 2.01 -4.28
CA PRO A 217 -11.96 2.77 -4.74
C PRO A 217 -12.97 1.94 -5.54
N VAL A 218 -12.53 0.87 -6.18
CA VAL A 218 -13.41 -0.06 -6.90
C VAL A 218 -12.89 -1.47 -6.68
N LYS A 219 -13.77 -2.38 -6.29
CA LYS A 219 -13.43 -3.80 -6.12
C LYS A 219 -12.77 -4.38 -7.37
N VAL A 220 -11.56 -4.92 -7.18
CA VAL A 220 -10.83 -5.67 -8.21
C VAL A 220 -10.64 -7.10 -7.73
N ASP A 221 -11.17 -8.05 -8.50
CA ASP A 221 -10.97 -9.48 -8.27
C ASP A 221 -9.69 -9.94 -8.98
N LEU A 222 -8.54 -9.77 -8.32
CA LEU A 222 -7.24 -10.18 -8.86
C LEU A 222 -7.14 -11.70 -9.06
N ASP A 223 -7.81 -12.50 -8.24
CA ASP A 223 -7.83 -13.95 -8.38
C ASP A 223 -8.57 -14.38 -9.65
N LYS A 224 -9.72 -13.75 -9.92
CA LYS A 224 -10.44 -13.94 -11.18
C LYS A 224 -9.60 -13.47 -12.36
N LEU A 225 -9.03 -12.26 -12.28
CA LEU A 225 -8.20 -11.71 -13.36
C LEU A 225 -7.05 -12.65 -13.71
N THR A 226 -6.29 -13.12 -12.72
CA THR A 226 -5.13 -13.99 -12.95
C THR A 226 -5.49 -15.40 -13.47
N LYS A 227 -6.73 -15.86 -13.25
CA LYS A 227 -7.25 -17.13 -13.77
C LYS A 227 -7.85 -17.03 -15.17
N GLU A 228 -8.06 -15.82 -15.68
CA GLU A 228 -8.64 -15.56 -17.01
C GLU A 228 -7.58 -14.90 -17.92
N PRO A 229 -6.83 -15.67 -18.74
CA PRO A 229 -5.64 -15.17 -19.44
C PRO A 229 -5.86 -13.94 -20.31
N GLU A 230 -6.97 -13.86 -21.05
CA GLU A 230 -7.28 -12.71 -21.89
C GLU A 230 -7.66 -11.47 -21.08
N LEU A 231 -8.45 -11.62 -20.00
CA LEU A 231 -8.73 -10.50 -19.09
C LEU A 231 -7.45 -10.00 -18.41
N PHE A 232 -6.56 -10.92 -18.03
CA PHE A 232 -5.29 -10.56 -17.43
C PHE A 232 -4.41 -9.79 -18.41
N LYS A 233 -4.31 -10.28 -19.65
CA LYS A 233 -3.56 -9.63 -20.72
C LYS A 233 -4.07 -8.21 -21.00
N ASP A 234 -5.38 -8.04 -21.11
CA ASP A 234 -6.01 -6.72 -21.31
C ASP A 234 -5.75 -5.77 -20.12
N TYR A 235 -5.80 -6.31 -18.91
CA TYR A 235 -5.48 -5.55 -17.69
C TYR A 235 -4.03 -5.08 -17.69
N LEU A 236 -3.08 -5.96 -18.05
CA LEU A 236 -1.67 -5.62 -18.13
C LEU A 236 -1.40 -4.56 -19.21
N ALA A 237 -1.95 -4.74 -20.42
CA ALA A 237 -1.76 -3.82 -21.55
C ALA A 237 -2.25 -2.40 -21.23
N LYS A 238 -3.40 -2.27 -20.54
CA LYS A 238 -3.91 -0.96 -20.09
C LYS A 238 -2.96 -0.27 -19.12
N ASN A 239 -2.37 -1.03 -18.19
CA ASN A 239 -1.46 -0.47 -17.20
C ASN A 239 -0.09 -0.12 -17.80
N GLU A 240 0.43 -1.01 -18.62
CA GLU A 240 1.66 -0.85 -19.38
C GLU A 240 1.66 0.45 -20.21
N ALA A 241 0.55 0.75 -20.91
CA ALA A 241 0.46 1.91 -21.80
C ALA A 241 0.69 3.25 -21.08
N TRP A 242 0.10 3.46 -19.90
CA TRP A 242 0.24 4.72 -19.16
C TRP A 242 1.54 4.79 -18.38
N ILE A 243 2.07 3.66 -17.88
CA ILE A 243 3.41 3.58 -17.28
C ILE A 243 4.45 4.03 -18.30
N ARG A 244 4.35 3.53 -19.53
CA ARG A 244 5.24 3.92 -20.64
C ARG A 244 5.19 5.41 -20.89
N LYS A 245 3.98 5.97 -20.99
CA LYS A 245 3.79 7.40 -21.22
C LYS A 245 4.46 8.20 -20.10
N GLY A 246 4.22 7.83 -18.84
CA GLY A 246 4.86 8.48 -17.69
C GLY A 246 6.40 8.42 -17.75
N MET A 247 6.99 7.26 -18.10
CA MET A 247 8.44 7.13 -18.27
C MET A 247 9.01 7.96 -19.43
N GLN A 248 8.22 8.24 -20.47
CA GLN A 248 8.62 9.11 -21.57
C GLN A 248 8.54 10.58 -21.17
N ASP A 249 7.47 10.95 -20.45
CA ASP A 249 7.26 12.30 -19.95
C ASP A 249 8.34 12.68 -18.92
N ASP A 250 8.72 11.77 -18.01
CA ASP A 250 9.75 12.00 -16.98
C ASP A 250 11.20 12.12 -17.53
N LYS A 251 11.43 11.81 -18.82
CA LYS A 251 12.77 11.94 -19.46
C LYS A 251 13.06 13.37 -19.94
N ASN A 252 12.04 14.19 -20.12
CA ASN A 252 12.12 15.53 -20.71
C ASN A 252 11.95 16.60 -19.63
#